data_AF-A0A946A7G6-F1
#
_entry.id   AF-A0A946A7G6-F1
#
_cell.length_a   1.000
_cell.length_b   1.000
_cell.length_c   1.000
_cell.angle_alpha   90.00
_cell.angle_beta   90.00
_cell.angle_gamma   90.00
#
_symmetry.space_group_name_H-M   'P 1'
#
loop_
_entity.id
_entity.type
_entity.pdbx_description
1 polymer ?
#
loop_
_entity_poly.entity_id
_entity_poly.type
_entity_poly.pdbx_seq_one_letter_code
_entity_poly.pdbx_strand_id
1 'polypeptide(L)' 'SINNCLSKDNCENIFIEQGHIMGRPSDLFVCVEKNKDVIESVRVGGESVTIIKGDIRI' A
#
# COMPACT_ATOMS: atom_id res chain seq x y z
N SER A 1 -5.69 -18.52 -15.54
CA SER A 1 -6.11 -17.11 -15.51
C SER A 1 -6.68 -16.79 -14.14
N ILE A 2 -5.96 -16.02 -13.31
CA ILE A 2 -6.24 -15.84 -11.87
C ILE A 2 -7.16 -14.63 -11.60
N ASN A 3 -7.56 -13.88 -12.62
CA ASN A 3 -8.16 -12.56 -12.45
C ASN A 3 -9.68 -12.55 -12.61
N ASN A 4 -10.44 -13.32 -11.81
CA ASN A 4 -11.92 -13.26 -11.92
C ASN A 4 -12.73 -13.38 -10.62
N CYS A 5 -12.21 -13.03 -9.44
CA CYS A 5 -12.94 -13.28 -8.19
C CYS A 5 -13.06 -12.10 -7.23
N LEU A 6 -13.00 -10.86 -7.68
CA LEU A 6 -13.29 -9.73 -6.79
C LEU A 6 -14.33 -8.81 -7.45
N SER A 7 -15.58 -8.97 -7.04
CA SER A 7 -16.62 -7.97 -7.28
C SER A 7 -16.10 -6.62 -6.76
N LYS A 8 -16.24 -5.56 -7.56
CA LYS A 8 -15.77 -4.20 -7.23
C LYS A 8 -16.29 -3.68 -5.88
N ASP A 9 -17.37 -4.26 -5.36
CA ASP A 9 -18.01 -3.89 -4.10
C ASP A 9 -17.28 -4.41 -2.84
N ASN A 10 -16.24 -5.25 -2.99
CA ASN A 10 -15.55 -5.94 -1.89
C ASN A 10 -14.09 -5.47 -1.64
N CYS A 11 -13.53 -4.52 -2.41
CA CYS A 11 -12.25 -3.88 -2.08
C CYS A 11 -12.46 -2.39 -1.78
N GLU A 12 -12.11 -1.99 -0.57
CA GLU A 12 -11.99 -0.59 -0.18
C GLU A 12 -10.56 -0.11 -0.45
N ASN A 13 -10.41 0.95 -1.25
CA ASN A 13 -9.12 1.61 -1.49
C ASN A 13 -9.01 2.86 -0.61
N ILE A 14 -7.99 2.93 0.22
CA ILE A 14 -7.71 4.02 1.14
C ILE A 14 -6.37 4.66 0.75
N PHE A 15 -6.37 5.99 0.63
CA PHE A 15 -5.18 6.79 0.42
C PHE A 15 -4.82 7.52 1.72
N ILE A 16 -3.56 7.45 2.13
CA ILE A 16 -3.08 8.02 3.39
C ILE A 16 -1.84 8.87 3.12
N GLU A 17 -1.93 10.16 3.45
CA GLU A 17 -0.78 11.07 3.49
C GLU A 17 -0.17 11.09 4.90
N GLN A 18 1.16 11.06 5.01
CA GLN A 18 1.85 11.08 6.30
C GLN A 18 3.20 11.83 6.25
N GLY A 19 3.79 12.07 7.42
CA GLY A 19 5.17 12.55 7.54
C GLY A 19 5.42 14.04 7.27
N HIS A 20 4.39 14.81 6.92
CA HIS A 20 4.45 16.26 6.71
C HIS A 20 5.09 17.02 7.89
N ILE A 21 4.68 16.74 9.13
CA ILE A 21 5.21 17.40 10.34
C ILE A 21 6.72 17.15 10.51
N MET A 22 7.20 15.98 10.05
CA MET A 22 8.61 15.59 10.15
C MET A 22 9.43 16.04 8.93
N GLY A 23 8.84 16.83 8.02
CA GLY A 23 9.47 17.25 6.77
C GLY A 23 9.76 16.10 5.81
N ARG A 24 9.09 14.96 5.97
CA ARG A 24 9.24 13.75 5.15
C ARG A 24 7.87 13.30 4.65
N PRO A 25 7.23 14.08 3.77
CA PRO A 25 5.94 13.70 3.22
C PRO A 25 6.04 12.37 2.48
N SER A 26 5.03 11.53 2.64
CA SER A 26 4.92 10.25 1.92
C SER A 26 3.46 9.82 1.83
N ASP A 27 3.21 8.97 0.84
CA ASP A 27 1.88 8.49 0.50
C ASP A 27 1.83 6.96 0.65
N LEU A 28 0.74 6.48 1.23
CA LEU A 28 0.44 5.05 1.32
C LEU A 28 -0.87 4.75 0.62
N PHE A 29 -0.85 3.66 -0.15
CA PHE A 29 -2.00 3.10 -0.83
C PHE A 29 -2.39 1.79 -0.15
N VAL A 30 -3.61 1.71 0.35
CA VAL A 30 -4.11 0.53 1.06
C VAL A 30 -5.34 -0.02 0.32
N CYS A 31 -5.34 -1.29 -0.07
CA CYS A 31 -6.58 -2.01 -0.42
C CYS A 31 -6.91 -2.99 0.69
N VAL A 32 -8.14 -2.93 1.15
CA VAL A 32 -8.72 -3.90 2.09
C VAL A 32 -9.73 -4.73 1.31
N GLU A 33 -9.46 -6.01 1.14
CA GLU A 33 -10.42 -6.96 0.58
C GLU A 33 -11.26 -7.55 1.70
N LYS A 34 -12.57 -7.47 1.53
CA LYS A 34 -13.55 -8.00 2.47
C LYS A 34 -14.50 -8.94 1.76
N ASN A 35 -14.95 -9.94 2.50
CA ASN A 35 -16.07 -10.78 2.11
C ASN A 35 -17.11 -10.68 3.22
N LYS A 36 -18.17 -9.91 2.95
CA LYS A 36 -19.13 -9.46 3.97
C LYS A 36 -18.38 -8.74 5.11
N ASP A 37 -18.52 -9.21 6.35
CA ASP A 37 -17.91 -8.61 7.55
C ASP A 37 -16.52 -9.18 7.87
N VAL A 38 -15.98 -10.04 7.01
CA VAL A 38 -14.67 -10.67 7.22
C VAL A 38 -13.64 -9.99 6.31
N ILE A 39 -12.55 -9.49 6.91
CA ILE A 39 -11.39 -9.01 6.17
C ILE A 39 -10.60 -10.23 5.69
N GLU A 40 -10.45 -10.37 4.37
CA GLU A 40 -9.70 -11.47 3.75
C GLU A 40 -8.24 -11.07 3.48
N SER A 41 -8.00 -9.82 3.09
CA SER A 41 -6.65 -9.33 2.86
C SER A 41 -6.52 -7.83 3.09
N VAL A 42 -5.32 -7.42 3.50
CA VAL A 42 -4.91 -6.02 3.55
C VAL A 42 -3.59 -5.91 2.81
N ARG A 43 -3.56 -5.10 1.76
CA ARG A 43 -2.34 -4.80 0.99
C ARG A 43 -1.99 -3.34 1.17
N VAL A 44 -0.74 -3.09 1.56
CA VAL A 44 -0.18 -1.75 1.70
C VAL A 44 0.95 -1.61 0.70
N GLY A 45 0.88 -0.57 -0.11
CA GLY A 45 1.91 -0.19 -1.07
C GLY A 45 2.24 1.30 -0.97
N GLY A 46 3.31 1.68 -1.62
CA GLY A 46 3.78 3.06 -1.70
C GLY A 46 4.82 3.16 -2.80
N GLU A 47 5.03 4.38 -3.30
CA GLU A 47 6.12 4.64 -4.23
C GLU A 47 7.46 4.60 -3.49
N SER A 48 8.51 4.19 -4.20
CA SER A 48 9.86 4.16 -3.67
C SER A 48 10.83 4.74 -4.69
N VAL A 49 11.80 5.49 -4.20
CA VAL A 49 12.87 6.09 -4.99
C VAL A 49 14.22 5.72 -4.36
N THR A 50 15.15 5.24 -5.18
CA THR A 50 16.51 5.00 -4.74
C THR A 50 17.26 6.33 -4.67
N ILE A 51 17.68 6.75 -3.47
CA ILE A 51 18.42 8.00 -3.27
C ILE A 51 19.94 7.78 -3.40
N ILE A 52 20.46 6.70 -2.81
CA ILE A 52 21.89 6.40 -2.82
C ILE A 52 22.07 4.91 -3.10
N LYS A 53 23.04 4.60 -3.94
CA LYS A 53 23.53 3.24 -4.17
C LYS A 53 25.04 3.25 -4.01
N GLY A 54 25.56 2.31 -3.23
CA GLY A 54 26.99 2.18 -2.97
C GLY A 54 27.29 0.92 -2.17
N ASP A 55 28.56 0.70 -1.92
CA ASP A 55 29.05 -0.47 -1.19
C ASP A 55 29.38 -0.09 0.26
N ILE A 56 28.99 -0.95 1.20
CA ILE A 56 29.42 -0.86 2.59
C ILE A 56 30.55 -1.88 2.78
N ARG A 57 31.76 -1.39 3.09
CA ARG A 57 32.88 -2.27 3.45
C ARG A 57 32.75 -2.61 4.93
N ILE A 58 32.68 -3.90 5.22
CA ILE A 58 32.61 -4.47 6.57
C ILE A 58 34.01 -4.93 6.97
#